data_AF-A0A926X1H2-F1
#
_entry.id   AF-A0A926X1H2-F1
#
_cell.length_a   1.000
_cell.length_b   1.000
_cell.length_c   1.000
_cell.angle_alpha   90.00
_cell.angle_beta   90.00
_cell.angle_gamma   90.00
#
_symmetry.space_group_name_H-M   'P 1'
#
loop_
_entity.id
_entity.type
_entity.pdbx_description
1 polymer ?
#
loop_
_entity_poly.entity_id
_entity_poly.type
_entity_poly.pdbx_seq_one_letter_code
_entity_poly.pdbx_strand_id
1 'polypeptide(L)'
;MQAVTRSNDRPSDPRNREVVFPAGDPQNGNLATPINSSNFTRTFINNLPGYRKGITPLRRGLEVGMAHGYWLIGPFVKLGPLRNTEIANLAGLLSAIGLIVISTLAISLYAFSFPPEPEATITTPRPPDALKSSEGWNEYASGFLIGGIGGAAFAYFLLINLDVFKNLLNVGF
;
A
#
# COMPACT_ATOMS: atom_id res chain seq x y z
N MET A 1 11.03 13.96 -51.05
CA MET A 1 11.34 13.35 -49.74
C MET A 1 10.70 14.18 -48.63
N GLN A 2 9.77 13.61 -47.86
CA GLN A 2 8.99 14.35 -46.85
C GLN A 2 9.88 14.86 -45.70
N ALA A 3 9.50 15.97 -45.07
CA ALA A 3 10.28 16.57 -43.97
C ALA A 3 10.44 15.63 -42.77
N VAL A 4 9.43 14.78 -42.52
CA VAL A 4 9.43 13.76 -41.45
C VAL A 4 10.53 12.72 -41.65
N THR A 5 10.76 12.26 -42.89
CA THR A 5 11.82 11.29 -43.18
C THR A 5 13.20 11.90 -43.01
N ARG A 6 13.36 13.21 -43.30
CA ARG A 6 14.63 13.94 -43.14
C ARG A 6 15.00 14.23 -41.69
N SER A 7 14.08 14.07 -40.74
CA SER A 7 14.32 14.34 -39.33
C SER A 7 14.59 13.09 -38.50
N ASN A 8 14.47 11.88 -39.08
CA ASN A 8 14.64 10.62 -38.36
C ASN A 8 15.95 10.51 -37.57
N ASP A 9 17.07 11.02 -38.09
CA ASP A 9 18.39 10.93 -37.43
C ASP A 9 18.74 12.19 -36.62
N ARG A 10 17.84 13.19 -36.55
CA ARG A 10 18.12 14.45 -35.87
C ARG A 10 17.89 14.29 -34.36
N PRO A 11 18.86 14.61 -33.49
CA PRO A 11 18.66 14.57 -32.03
C PRO A 11 17.56 15.51 -31.52
N SER A 12 17.28 16.57 -32.28
CA SER A 12 16.20 17.52 -31.98
C SER A 12 14.80 16.98 -32.28
N ASP A 13 14.68 15.87 -33.02
CA ASP A 13 13.40 15.24 -33.30
C ASP A 13 12.80 14.69 -31.99
N PRO A 14 11.57 15.08 -31.62
CA PRO A 14 10.93 14.58 -30.39
C PRO A 14 10.88 13.05 -30.29
N ARG A 15 10.87 12.33 -31.43
CA ARG A 15 10.86 10.86 -31.46
C ARG A 15 12.16 10.23 -30.96
N ASN A 16 13.27 10.98 -31.01
CA ASN A 16 14.58 10.53 -30.57
C ASN A 16 14.87 10.88 -29.10
N ARG A 17 13.90 11.44 -28.38
CA ARG A 17 14.00 11.64 -26.93
C ARG A 17 13.63 10.35 -26.23
N GLU A 18 14.64 9.62 -25.79
CA GLU A 18 14.44 8.43 -24.98
C GLU A 18 13.81 8.77 -23.62
N VAL A 19 13.00 7.85 -23.12
CA VAL A 19 12.33 7.96 -21.80
C VAL A 19 12.65 6.77 -20.89
N VAL A 20 13.44 5.82 -21.41
CA VAL A 20 13.92 4.65 -20.68
C VAL A 20 15.43 4.75 -20.62
N PHE A 21 15.99 4.66 -19.42
CA PHE A 21 17.43 4.78 -19.19
C PHE A 21 17.92 3.63 -18.31
N PRO A 22 19.22 3.32 -18.30
CA PRO A 22 19.78 2.44 -17.27
C PRO A 22 19.53 3.02 -15.87
N ALA A 23 19.30 2.16 -14.88
CA ALA A 23 19.14 2.56 -13.48
C ALA A 23 20.51 2.90 -12.83
N GLY A 24 21.16 3.95 -13.33
CA GLY A 24 22.55 4.26 -12.99
C GLY A 24 23.50 3.44 -13.86
N ASP A 25 24.16 2.46 -13.27
CA ASP A 25 25.05 1.53 -14.01
C ASP A 25 24.24 0.66 -15.00
N PRO A 26 24.56 0.63 -16.30
CA PRO A 26 23.91 -0.22 -17.29
C PRO A 26 24.01 -1.73 -17.01
N GLN A 27 24.93 -2.18 -16.16
CA GLN A 27 25.05 -3.58 -15.75
C GLN A 27 24.04 -3.97 -14.67
N ASN A 28 23.38 -2.99 -14.02
CA ASN A 28 22.32 -3.25 -13.07
C ASN A 28 21.09 -3.80 -13.79
N GLY A 29 20.49 -4.87 -13.24
CA GLY A 29 19.27 -5.50 -13.77
C GLY A 29 17.99 -4.67 -13.58
N ASN A 30 18.04 -3.35 -13.76
CA ASN A 30 16.89 -2.46 -13.62
C ASN A 30 16.96 -1.31 -14.65
N LEU A 31 15.80 -0.89 -15.14
CA LEU A 31 15.64 0.21 -16.09
C LEU A 31 14.87 1.34 -15.44
N ALA A 32 15.35 2.57 -15.58
CA ALA A 32 14.62 3.78 -15.27
C ALA A 32 13.53 4.00 -16.31
N THR A 33 12.27 3.83 -15.92
CA THR A 33 11.10 4.04 -16.77
C THR A 33 10.22 5.15 -16.20
N PRO A 34 9.30 5.74 -17.00
CA PRO A 34 8.32 6.69 -16.47
C PRO A 34 7.45 6.11 -15.34
N ILE A 35 7.32 4.79 -15.26
CA ILE A 35 6.54 4.12 -14.23
C ILE A 35 7.29 4.08 -12.89
N ASN A 36 8.58 3.73 -12.86
CA ASN A 36 9.32 3.53 -11.60
C ASN A 36 10.22 4.73 -11.19
N SER A 37 10.58 5.60 -12.13
CA SER A 37 11.58 6.65 -11.90
C SER A 37 11.05 8.08 -12.08
N SER A 38 9.78 8.24 -12.49
CA SER A 38 9.17 9.56 -12.58
C SER A 38 9.05 10.25 -11.22
N ASN A 39 9.05 11.59 -11.24
CA ASN A 39 8.90 12.40 -10.03
C ASN A 39 7.59 12.09 -9.30
N PHE A 40 6.51 11.83 -10.02
CA PHE A 40 5.22 11.47 -9.43
C PHE A 40 5.32 10.14 -8.69
N THR A 41 5.73 9.04 -9.35
CA THR A 41 5.80 7.73 -8.71
C THR A 41 6.76 7.74 -7.53
N ARG A 42 7.95 8.32 -7.70
CA ARG A 42 8.91 8.42 -6.60
C ARG A 42 8.33 9.19 -5.42
N THR A 43 7.69 10.33 -5.65
CA THR A 43 7.08 11.11 -4.57
C THR A 43 5.96 10.35 -3.90
N PHE A 44 5.08 9.71 -4.66
CA PHE A 44 3.97 8.94 -4.11
C PHE A 44 4.46 7.76 -3.28
N ILE A 45 5.30 6.89 -3.85
CA ILE A 45 5.79 5.67 -3.18
C ILE A 45 6.65 6.02 -1.96
N ASN A 46 7.55 7.00 -2.05
CA ASN A 46 8.40 7.38 -0.90
C ASN A 46 7.63 8.11 0.21
N ASN A 47 6.38 8.53 -0.02
CA ASN A 47 5.52 9.12 1.01
C ASN A 47 4.48 8.14 1.58
N LEU A 48 4.36 6.92 1.02
CA LEU A 48 3.58 5.84 1.61
C LEU A 48 4.19 5.42 2.96
N PRO A 49 3.38 4.95 3.92
CA PRO A 49 3.87 4.56 5.25
C PRO A 49 4.98 3.51 5.22
N GLY A 50 5.04 2.66 4.18
CA GLY A 50 6.14 1.72 3.97
C GLY A 50 7.51 2.41 3.80
N TYR A 51 7.58 3.58 3.19
CA TYR A 51 8.85 4.24 2.82
C TYR A 51 9.01 5.67 3.34
N ARG A 52 7.96 6.26 3.91
CA ARG A 52 7.95 7.64 4.45
C ARG A 52 9.08 7.81 5.45
N LYS A 53 9.84 8.90 5.37
CA LYS A 53 10.96 9.15 6.28
C LYS A 53 10.47 9.68 7.62
N GLY A 54 11.24 9.43 8.68
CA GLY A 54 11.02 10.04 10.00
C GLY A 54 9.80 9.52 10.77
N ILE A 55 9.27 8.34 10.42
CA ILE A 55 8.20 7.69 11.18
C ILE A 55 8.68 6.36 11.79
N THR A 56 8.23 6.10 13.02
CA THR A 56 8.56 4.89 13.79
C THR A 56 7.95 3.64 13.15
N PRO A 57 8.54 2.44 13.35
CA PRO A 57 7.97 1.19 12.84
C PRO A 57 6.51 0.99 13.28
N LEU A 58 6.20 1.27 14.55
CA LEU A 58 4.83 1.23 15.08
C LEU A 58 3.85 2.11 14.27
N ARG A 59 4.23 3.37 13.97
CA ARG A 59 3.37 4.30 13.21
C ARG A 59 3.16 3.84 11.77
N ARG A 60 4.18 3.23 11.14
CA ARG A 60 4.05 2.61 9.82
C ARG A 60 3.02 1.49 9.86
N GLY A 61 3.17 0.57 10.82
CA GLY A 61 2.26 -0.54 11.03
C GLY A 61 0.83 -0.05 11.26
N LEU A 62 0.65 0.99 12.07
CA LEU A 62 -0.66 1.57 12.38
C LEU A 62 -1.38 2.10 11.13
N GLU A 63 -0.70 2.94 10.33
CA GLU A 63 -1.29 3.52 9.11
C GLU A 63 -1.63 2.44 8.07
N VAL A 64 -0.73 1.45 7.90
CA VAL A 64 -0.98 0.31 7.01
C VAL A 64 -2.13 -0.56 7.52
N GLY A 65 -2.15 -0.85 8.82
CA GLY A 65 -3.20 -1.62 9.48
C GLY A 65 -4.56 -0.96 9.32
N MET A 66 -4.67 0.34 9.62
CA MET A 66 -5.91 1.12 9.46
C MET A 66 -6.46 1.02 8.03
N ALA A 67 -5.61 1.21 7.03
CA ALA A 67 -6.01 1.10 5.64
C ALA A 67 -6.52 -0.31 5.31
N HIS A 68 -5.78 -1.36 5.70
CA HIS A 68 -6.14 -2.74 5.40
C HIS A 68 -7.41 -3.18 6.14
N GLY A 69 -7.53 -2.89 7.42
CA GLY A 69 -8.72 -3.23 8.19
C GLY A 69 -9.98 -2.57 7.66
N TYR A 70 -9.88 -1.31 7.22
CA TYR A 70 -11.00 -0.57 6.68
C TYR A 70 -11.60 -1.21 5.42
N TRP A 71 -10.76 -1.59 4.44
CA TRP A 71 -11.27 -2.13 3.19
C TRP A 71 -11.60 -3.63 3.26
N LEU A 72 -10.89 -4.41 4.08
CA LEU A 72 -11.02 -5.86 4.16
C LEU A 72 -12.42 -6.32 4.60
N ILE A 73 -13.17 -5.50 5.33
CA ILE A 73 -14.54 -5.82 5.70
C ILE A 73 -15.46 -5.99 4.49
N GLY A 74 -15.21 -5.23 3.41
CA GLY A 74 -16.10 -5.12 2.25
C GLY A 74 -16.39 -6.48 1.58
N PRO A 75 -15.36 -7.23 1.16
CA PRO A 75 -15.54 -8.56 0.59
C PRO A 75 -16.30 -9.53 1.51
N PHE A 76 -16.00 -9.55 2.82
CA PHE A 76 -16.69 -10.46 3.75
C PHE A 76 -18.16 -10.10 3.97
N VAL A 77 -18.49 -8.80 4.00
CA VAL A 77 -19.87 -8.34 4.14
C VAL A 77 -20.68 -8.63 2.87
N LYS A 78 -20.15 -8.28 1.69
CA LYS A 78 -20.91 -8.30 0.44
C LYS A 78 -20.86 -9.64 -0.29
N LEU A 79 -19.78 -10.39 -0.15
CA LEU A 79 -19.56 -11.65 -0.86
C LEU A 79 -19.48 -12.85 0.08
N GLY A 80 -19.59 -12.64 1.39
CA GLY A 80 -19.57 -13.70 2.38
C GLY A 80 -20.82 -14.60 2.38
N PRO A 81 -20.79 -15.71 3.14
CA PRO A 81 -21.88 -16.67 3.21
C PRO A 81 -23.14 -16.07 3.87
N LEU A 82 -22.96 -15.17 4.83
CA LEU A 82 -24.05 -14.53 5.59
C LEU A 82 -24.49 -13.18 4.99
N ARG A 83 -24.10 -12.86 3.75
CA ARG A 83 -24.37 -11.55 3.12
C ARG A 83 -25.85 -11.15 3.04
N ASN A 84 -26.76 -12.13 3.07
CA ASN A 84 -28.21 -11.94 2.96
C ASN A 84 -28.93 -12.01 4.32
N THR A 85 -28.21 -11.86 5.43
CA THR A 85 -28.79 -11.89 6.78
C THR A 85 -28.56 -10.57 7.51
N GLU A 86 -29.33 -10.33 8.58
CA GLU A 86 -29.21 -9.13 9.41
C GLU A 86 -27.84 -9.00 10.11
N ILE A 87 -27.12 -10.12 10.24
CA ILE A 87 -25.79 -10.18 10.87
C ILE A 87 -24.64 -10.11 9.86
N ALA A 88 -24.91 -9.82 8.59
CA ALA A 88 -23.88 -9.75 7.52
C ALA A 88 -22.70 -8.84 7.89
N ASN A 89 -22.99 -7.64 8.41
CA ASN A 89 -21.97 -6.67 8.82
C ASN A 89 -21.11 -7.20 9.98
N LEU A 90 -21.73 -7.85 10.97
CA LEU A 90 -21.03 -8.41 12.13
C LEU A 90 -20.14 -9.59 11.72
N ALA A 91 -20.67 -10.49 10.88
CA ALA A 91 -19.89 -11.59 10.32
C ALA A 91 -18.69 -11.07 9.51
N GLY A 92 -18.89 -9.99 8.75
CA GLY A 92 -17.82 -9.33 8.02
C GLY A 92 -16.73 -8.75 8.92
N LEU A 93 -17.11 -8.08 10.01
CA LEU A 93 -16.18 -7.55 11.00
C LEU A 93 -15.32 -8.66 11.61
N LEU A 94 -15.95 -9.73 12.09
CA LEU A 94 -15.23 -10.85 12.72
C LEU A 94 -14.28 -11.55 11.73
N SER A 95 -14.72 -11.72 10.48
CA SER A 95 -13.88 -12.30 9.43
C SER A 95 -12.67 -11.42 9.10
N ALA A 96 -12.88 -10.10 9.00
CA ALA A 96 -11.79 -9.15 8.75
C ALA A 96 -10.78 -9.14 9.92
N ILE A 97 -11.25 -9.11 11.17
CA ILE A 97 -10.39 -9.19 12.36
C ILE A 97 -9.60 -10.50 12.37
N GLY A 98 -10.25 -11.63 12.07
CA GLY A 98 -9.56 -12.92 11.96
C GLY A 98 -8.42 -12.90 10.94
N LEU A 99 -8.64 -12.32 9.75
CA LEU A 99 -7.61 -12.17 8.73
C LEU A 99 -6.48 -11.22 9.17
N ILE A 100 -6.81 -10.13 9.87
CA ILE A 100 -5.82 -9.22 10.44
C ILE A 100 -4.94 -9.97 11.46
N VAL A 101 -5.52 -10.75 12.37
CA VAL A 101 -4.78 -11.54 13.35
C VAL A 101 -3.83 -12.54 12.67
N ILE A 102 -4.31 -13.25 11.65
CA ILE A 102 -3.48 -14.18 10.86
C ILE A 102 -2.33 -13.44 10.18
N SER A 103 -2.62 -12.27 9.60
CA SER A 103 -1.61 -11.43 8.91
C SER A 103 -0.57 -10.89 9.90
N THR A 104 -1.00 -10.44 11.09
CA THR A 104 -0.10 -10.02 12.17
C THR A 104 0.81 -11.17 12.59
N LEU A 105 0.26 -12.38 12.77
CA LEU A 105 1.06 -13.55 13.10
C LEU A 105 2.10 -13.85 12.01
N ALA A 106 1.72 -13.77 10.74
CA ALA A 106 2.65 -13.94 9.63
C ALA A 106 3.79 -12.91 9.65
N ILE A 107 3.49 -11.65 9.96
CA ILE A 107 4.51 -10.59 10.11
C ILE A 107 5.44 -10.89 11.29
N SER A 108 4.90 -11.32 12.44
CA SER A 108 5.70 -11.68 13.61
C SER A 108 6.60 -12.90 13.36
N LEU A 109 6.11 -13.90 12.63
CA LEU A 109 6.92 -15.06 12.21
C LEU A 109 8.02 -14.64 11.24
N TYR A 110 7.73 -13.74 10.30
CA TYR A 110 8.73 -13.16 9.42
C TYR A 110 9.80 -12.40 10.22
N ALA A 111 9.41 -11.59 11.20
CA ALA A 111 10.34 -10.91 12.10
C ALA A 111 11.26 -11.90 12.83
N PHE A 112 10.70 -13.00 13.33
CA PHE A 112 11.43 -14.05 14.04
C PHE A 112 12.39 -14.84 13.14
N SER A 113 12.16 -14.86 11.82
CA SER A 113 13.06 -15.51 10.87
C SER A 113 14.35 -14.73 10.55
N PHE A 114 14.56 -13.56 11.18
CA PHE A 114 15.70 -12.66 10.93
C PHE A 114 15.84 -12.32 9.44
N PRO A 115 14.87 -11.55 8.90
CA PRO A 115 14.80 -11.32 7.46
C PRO A 115 16.00 -10.50 6.96
N PRO A 116 16.38 -10.65 5.67
CA PRO A 116 17.40 -9.81 5.07
C PRO A 116 16.94 -8.34 5.04
N GLU A 117 17.91 -7.43 4.88
CA GLU A 117 17.60 -6.01 4.77
C GLU A 117 16.72 -5.71 3.55
N PRO A 118 15.85 -4.68 3.61
CA PRO A 118 15.04 -4.32 2.47
C PRO A 118 15.90 -3.81 1.31
N GLU A 119 15.62 -4.28 0.11
CA GLU A 119 16.36 -3.93 -1.10
C GLU A 119 16.12 -2.48 -1.53
N ALA A 120 17.21 -1.79 -1.92
CA ALA A 120 17.13 -0.47 -2.51
C ALA A 120 16.74 -0.57 -3.99
N THR A 121 15.81 0.28 -4.44
CA THR A 121 15.39 0.32 -5.84
C THR A 121 15.52 1.73 -6.40
N ILE A 122 15.41 1.87 -7.72
CA ILE A 122 15.38 3.20 -8.36
C ILE A 122 14.18 4.05 -7.90
N THR A 123 13.09 3.42 -7.46
CA THR A 123 11.92 4.11 -6.89
C THR A 123 12.21 4.53 -5.46
N THR A 124 12.80 3.63 -4.68
CA THR A 124 13.05 3.78 -3.23
C THR A 124 14.53 3.51 -2.93
N PRO A 125 15.43 4.48 -3.23
CA PRO A 125 16.88 4.25 -3.13
C PRO A 125 17.38 4.20 -1.68
N ARG A 126 16.53 4.60 -0.72
CA ARG A 126 16.81 4.58 0.71
C ARG A 126 15.68 3.86 1.42
N PRO A 127 15.71 2.52 1.48
CA PRO A 127 14.73 1.76 2.24
C PRO A 127 14.76 2.18 3.72
N PRO A 128 13.63 2.05 4.43
CA PRO A 128 13.52 2.49 5.82
C PRO A 128 14.40 1.63 6.75
N ASP A 129 15.19 2.27 7.60
CA ASP A 129 15.99 1.56 8.62
C ASP A 129 15.10 0.79 9.62
N ALA A 130 13.87 1.29 9.82
CA ALA A 130 12.83 0.66 10.64
C ALA A 130 12.48 -0.78 10.24
N LEU A 131 12.79 -1.23 9.01
CA LEU A 131 12.47 -2.58 8.53
C LEU A 131 13.72 -3.44 8.30
N LYS A 132 14.88 -3.01 8.81
CA LYS A 132 16.13 -3.78 8.75
C LYS A 132 16.31 -4.76 9.91
N SER A 133 15.54 -4.62 10.98
CA SER A 133 15.67 -5.43 12.19
C SER A 133 14.38 -6.16 12.55
N SER A 134 14.53 -7.31 13.22
CA SER A 134 13.40 -8.07 13.78
C SER A 134 12.59 -7.25 14.79
N GLU A 135 13.24 -6.37 15.56
CA GLU A 135 12.57 -5.47 16.49
C GLU A 135 11.64 -4.50 15.76
N GLY A 136 12.12 -3.87 14.69
CA GLY A 136 11.30 -2.98 13.88
C GLY A 136 10.10 -3.68 13.23
N TRP A 137 10.29 -4.93 12.77
CA TRP A 137 9.18 -5.75 12.28
C TRP A 137 8.16 -6.14 13.36
N ASN A 138 8.60 -6.40 14.60
CA ASN A 138 7.70 -6.68 15.73
C ASN A 138 6.88 -5.44 16.15
N GLU A 139 7.50 -4.27 16.20
CA GLU A 139 6.78 -3.01 16.42
C GLU A 139 5.78 -2.74 15.29
N TYR A 140 6.18 -2.97 14.04
CA TYR A 140 5.31 -2.86 12.88
C TYR A 140 4.10 -3.80 13.00
N ALA A 141 4.30 -5.06 13.39
CA ALA A 141 3.23 -6.04 13.58
C ALA A 141 2.22 -5.58 14.65
N SER A 142 2.72 -5.02 15.75
CA SER A 142 1.89 -4.46 16.84
C SER A 142 1.03 -3.30 16.32
N GLY A 143 1.63 -2.38 15.56
CA GLY A 143 0.91 -1.28 14.92
C GLY A 143 -0.14 -1.78 13.92
N PHE A 144 0.22 -2.78 13.10
CA PHE A 144 -0.68 -3.38 12.11
C PHE A 144 -1.91 -4.02 12.76
N LEU A 145 -1.75 -4.74 13.87
CA LEU A 145 -2.86 -5.34 14.60
C LEU A 145 -3.82 -4.27 15.14
N ILE A 146 -3.29 -3.28 15.85
CA ILE A 146 -4.08 -2.19 16.45
C ILE A 146 -4.81 -1.40 15.36
N GLY A 147 -4.07 -1.01 14.32
CA GLY A 147 -4.61 -0.27 13.19
C GLY A 147 -5.66 -1.08 12.42
N GLY A 148 -5.38 -2.37 12.17
CA GLY A 148 -6.28 -3.27 11.47
C GLY A 148 -7.61 -3.43 12.18
N ILE A 149 -7.59 -3.75 13.48
CA ILE A 149 -8.82 -3.88 14.26
C ILE A 149 -9.57 -2.54 14.29
N GLY A 150 -8.86 -1.43 14.50
CA GLY A 150 -9.46 -0.09 14.50
C GLY A 150 -10.11 0.28 13.16
N GLY A 151 -9.44 0.02 12.04
CA GLY A 151 -9.96 0.27 10.69
C GLY A 151 -11.19 -0.58 10.38
N ALA A 152 -11.17 -1.87 10.73
CA ALA A 152 -12.30 -2.77 10.54
C ALA A 152 -13.51 -2.37 11.40
N ALA A 153 -13.27 -2.04 12.68
CA ALA A 153 -14.31 -1.56 13.59
C ALA A 153 -14.91 -0.22 13.11
N PHE A 154 -14.09 0.70 12.62
CA PHE A 154 -14.55 1.96 12.05
C PHE A 154 -15.43 1.74 10.81
N ALA A 155 -15.00 0.89 9.88
CA ALA A 155 -15.80 0.56 8.70
C ALA A 155 -17.13 -0.14 9.09
N TYR A 156 -17.10 -1.06 10.04
CA TYR A 156 -18.31 -1.70 10.58
C TYR A 156 -19.28 -0.66 11.17
N PHE A 157 -18.77 0.28 11.97
CA PHE A 157 -19.58 1.36 12.55
C PHE A 157 -20.25 2.22 11.48
N LEU A 158 -19.54 2.55 10.39
CA LEU A 158 -20.12 3.27 9.25
C LEU A 158 -21.21 2.46 8.56
N LEU A 159 -21.00 1.15 8.38
CA LEU A 159 -21.95 0.26 7.70
C LEU A 159 -23.26 0.09 8.47
N ILE A 160 -23.21 -0.08 9.79
CA ILE A 160 -24.44 -0.27 10.60
C ILE A 160 -25.22 1.03 10.81
N ASN A 161 -24.56 2.19 10.69
CA ASN A 161 -25.19 3.52 10.86
C ASN A 161 -25.38 4.25 9.53
N LEU A 162 -25.29 3.55 8.40
CA LEU A 162 -25.25 4.18 7.08
C LEU A 162 -26.49 5.06 6.84
N ASP A 163 -27.67 4.65 7.30
CA ASP A 163 -28.90 5.42 7.11
C ASP A 163 -28.92 6.72 7.93
N VAL A 164 -28.30 6.74 9.11
CA VAL A 164 -28.10 7.98 9.89
C VAL A 164 -27.21 8.95 9.11
N PHE A 165 -26.12 8.45 8.53
CA PHE A 165 -25.23 9.27 7.71
C PHE A 165 -25.89 9.77 6.43
N LYS A 166 -26.71 8.95 5.76
CA LYS A 166 -27.50 9.37 4.59
C LYS A 166 -28.41 10.54 4.93
N ASN A 167 -29.15 10.43 6.04
CA ASN A 167 -30.07 11.47 6.50
C ASN A 167 -29.32 12.76 6.88
N LEU A 168 -28.18 12.64 7.54
CA LEU A 168 -27.34 13.78 7.93
C LEU A 168 -26.75 14.52 6.73
N LEU A 169 -26.27 13.78 5.73
CA LEU A 169 -25.59 14.34 4.56
C LEU A 169 -26.57 14.79 3.47
N ASN A 170 -27.87 14.47 3.61
CA ASN A 170 -28.90 14.71 2.61
C ASN A 170 -28.50 14.18 1.21
N VAL A 171 -27.86 13.00 1.18
CA VAL A 171 -27.44 12.34 -0.06
C VAL A 171 -28.19 11.03 -0.21
N GLY A 172 -28.99 10.93 -1.28
CA GLY A 172 -29.67 9.71 -1.69
C GLY A 172 -28.90 8.99 -2.79
N PHE A 173 -28.46 7.76 -2.53
CA PHE A 173 -28.01 6.78 -3.51
C PHE A 173 -28.74 5.46 -3.27
#